data_AF-A0A7S7NNT2-F1
#
_entry.id   AF-A0A7S7NNT2-F1
#
_cell.length_a   1.000
_cell.length_b   1.000
_cell.length_c   1.000
_cell.angle_alpha   90.00
_cell.angle_beta   90.00
_cell.angle_gamma   90.00
#
_symmetry.space_group_name_H-M   'P 1'
#
loop_
_entity.id
_entity.type
_entity.pdbx_description
1 polymer ?
#
loop_
_entity_poly.entity_id
_entity_poly.type
_entity_poly.pdbx_seq_one_letter_code
_entity_poly.pdbx_strand_id
1 'polypeptide(L)'
;MPFEIERREHDGVMILAPHGRLMIGEAVETFRNTLDALYTQGRTQVVLDFSDVDYIDSSALGCLVVAHTKFHKAGGVMPMFGLNRRTIELLVITKLATVFRIAESEVEAVNLCFPDRDSKPFDILNFVETQRARKKGGVRE
;
A
#
# COMPACT_ATOMS: atom_id res chain seq x y z
N MET A 1 2.99 14.00 14.57
CA MET A 1 4.11 14.12 13.61
C MET A 1 3.55 14.66 12.30
N PRO A 2 4.32 15.46 11.54
CA PRO A 2 3.95 15.85 10.19
C PRO A 2 3.84 14.61 9.30
N PHE A 3 3.04 14.70 8.24
CA PHE A 3 2.97 13.66 7.23
C PHE A 3 4.14 13.82 6.27
N GLU A 4 4.89 12.75 6.05
CA GLU A 4 6.06 12.74 5.17
C GLU A 4 6.02 11.50 4.28
N ILE A 5 6.69 11.55 3.13
CA ILE A 5 6.80 10.40 2.22
C ILE A 5 8.28 10.17 1.95
N GLU A 6 8.80 9.08 2.48
CA GLU A 6 10.12 8.59 2.11
C GLU A 6 10.05 7.92 0.74
N ARG A 7 11.12 8.06 -0.03
CA ARG A 7 11.27 7.46 -1.35
C ARG A 7 12.53 6.62 -1.38
N ARG A 8 12.41 5.39 -1.86
CA ARG A 8 13.55 4.50 -2.09
C ARG A 8 13.34 3.70 -3.38
N GLU A 9 14.39 3.05 -3.87
CA GLU A 9 14.35 2.29 -5.11
C GLU A 9 14.90 0.88 -4.88
N HIS A 10 14.20 -0.13 -5.39
CA HIS A 10 14.57 -1.54 -5.29
C HIS A 10 14.37 -2.16 -6.68
N ASP A 11 15.41 -2.73 -7.27
CA ASP A 11 15.38 -3.31 -8.63
C ASP A 11 14.82 -2.33 -9.71
N GLY A 12 15.04 -1.03 -9.55
CA GLY A 12 14.51 0.01 -10.45
C GLY A 12 13.03 0.36 -10.24
N VAL A 13 12.37 -0.26 -9.25
CA VAL A 13 11.00 0.04 -8.84
C VAL A 13 11.03 1.10 -7.73
N MET A 14 10.26 2.18 -7.90
CA MET A 14 10.12 3.22 -6.89
C MET A 14 9.21 2.74 -5.76
N ILE A 15 9.66 2.89 -4.52
CA ILE A 15 8.89 2.60 -3.32
C ILE A 15 8.58 3.92 -2.62
N LEU A 16 7.29 4.15 -2.34
CA LEU A 16 6.82 5.28 -1.54
C LEU A 16 6.40 4.78 -0.17
N ALA A 17 7.02 5.31 0.88
CA ALA A 17 6.71 5.02 2.28
C ALA A 17 6.15 6.27 2.97
N PRO A 18 4.83 6.49 2.91
CA PRO A 18 4.16 7.50 3.74
C PRO A 18 4.32 7.19 5.25
N HIS A 19 4.56 8.23 6.03
CA HIS A 19 4.66 8.18 7.49
C HIS A 19 3.57 9.03 8.14
N GLY A 20 2.90 8.49 9.15
CA GLY A 20 1.87 9.18 9.93
C GLY A 20 0.43 8.93 9.44
N ARG A 21 -0.41 9.97 9.43
CA ARG A 21 -1.85 9.83 9.12
C ARG A 21 -2.16 10.30 7.71
N LEU A 22 -2.61 9.39 6.85
CA LEU A 22 -3.05 9.69 5.49
C LEU A 22 -4.56 9.96 5.52
N MET A 23 -4.92 11.23 5.75
CA MET A 23 -6.31 11.69 5.87
C MET A 23 -6.54 12.98 5.08
N ILE A 24 -7.80 13.37 4.91
CA ILE A 24 -8.19 14.59 4.19
C ILE A 24 -7.35 15.82 4.60
N GLY A 25 -6.92 16.60 3.62
CA GLY A 25 -6.05 17.76 3.77
C GLY A 25 -4.68 17.56 3.12
N GLU A 26 -3.67 18.21 3.69
CA GLU A 26 -2.31 18.29 3.13
C GLU A 26 -1.67 16.91 2.90
N ALA A 27 -1.96 15.92 3.74
CA ALA A 27 -1.41 14.58 3.61
C ALA A 27 -1.86 13.91 2.29
N VAL A 28 -3.17 13.91 2.02
CA VAL A 28 -3.73 13.35 0.78
C VAL A 28 -3.28 14.15 -0.45
N GLU A 29 -3.19 15.48 -0.34
CA GLU A 29 -2.69 16.31 -1.44
C GLU A 29 -1.22 16.02 -1.76
N THR A 30 -0.37 15.93 -0.74
CA THR A 30 1.06 15.60 -0.87
C THR A 30 1.26 14.21 -1.47
N PHE A 31 0.47 13.24 -1.01
CA PHE A 31 0.48 11.88 -1.53
C PHE A 31 0.05 11.82 -3.00
N ARG A 32 -1.07 12.46 -3.35
CA ARG A 32 -1.55 12.57 -4.73
C ARG A 32 -0.50 13.22 -5.64
N ASN A 33 0.05 14.36 -5.24
CA ASN A 33 1.03 15.10 -6.03
C ASN A 33 2.30 14.27 -6.24
N THR A 34 2.73 13.49 -5.24
CA THR A 34 3.88 12.60 -5.36
C THR A 34 3.63 11.49 -6.38
N LEU A 35 2.46 10.85 -6.34
CA LEU A 35 2.08 9.82 -7.32
C LEU A 35 1.94 10.39 -8.73
N ASP A 36 1.34 11.58 -8.86
CA ASP A 36 1.18 12.25 -10.14
C ASP A 36 2.53 12.66 -10.75
N ALA A 37 3.48 13.10 -9.91
CA ALA A 37 4.84 13.40 -10.36
C ALA A 37 5.56 12.16 -10.91
N LEU A 38 5.49 11.02 -10.21
CA LEU A 38 6.07 9.76 -10.68
C LEU A 38 5.44 9.31 -12.00
N TYR A 39 4.11 9.41 -12.11
CA TYR A 39 3.40 9.08 -13.33
C TYR A 39 3.85 9.94 -14.52
N THR A 40 3.96 11.26 -14.32
CA THR A 40 4.42 12.19 -15.38
C THR A 40 5.87 11.92 -15.79
N GLN A 41 6.70 11.38 -14.89
CA GLN A 41 8.05 10.93 -15.19
C GLN A 41 8.09 9.57 -15.92
N GLY A 42 6.95 8.97 -16.23
CA GLY A 42 6.85 7.67 -16.89
C GLY A 42 7.14 6.48 -15.96
N ARG A 43 7.26 6.70 -14.65
CA ARG A 43 7.42 5.62 -13.67
C ARG A 43 6.04 5.02 -13.38
N THR A 44 5.72 3.93 -14.06
CA THR A 44 4.42 3.23 -13.96
C THR A 44 4.44 2.00 -13.04
N GLN A 45 5.62 1.67 -12.49
CA GLN A 45 5.78 0.64 -11.45
C GLN A 45 6.13 1.33 -10.13
N VAL A 46 5.21 1.30 -9.18
CA VAL A 46 5.37 1.98 -7.88
C VAL A 46 4.85 1.08 -6.77
N VAL A 47 5.68 0.81 -5.77
CA VAL A 47 5.27 0.07 -4.56
C VAL A 47 4.87 1.06 -3.47
N LEU A 48 3.82 0.75 -2.71
CA LEU A 48 3.42 1.51 -1.53
C LEU A 48 3.72 0.74 -0.25
N ASP A 49 4.51 1.33 0.63
CA ASP A 49 4.80 0.80 1.96
C ASP A 49 3.96 1.56 3.02
N PHE A 50 3.01 0.86 3.63
CA PHE A 50 2.13 1.43 4.65
C PHE A 50 2.54 1.08 6.08
N SER A 51 3.75 0.53 6.28
CA SER A 51 4.21 0.05 7.59
C SER A 51 4.17 1.12 8.68
N ASP A 52 4.44 2.37 8.30
CA ASP A 52 4.46 3.54 9.21
C ASP A 52 3.24 4.47 9.05
N VAL A 53 2.13 3.95 8.48
CA VAL A 53 0.85 4.66 8.39
C VAL A 53 -0.11 4.24 9.49
N ASP A 54 -0.41 5.18 10.37
CA ASP A 54 -1.28 4.97 11.53
C ASP A 54 -2.76 4.88 11.15
N TYR A 55 -3.16 5.65 10.13
CA TYR A 55 -4.57 5.82 9.80
C TYR A 55 -4.77 6.23 8.34
N ILE A 56 -5.78 5.62 7.71
CA ILE A 56 -6.27 5.93 6.37
C ILE A 56 -7.77 6.17 6.45
N ASP A 57 -8.25 7.29 5.89
CA ASP A 57 -9.68 7.62 5.80
C ASP A 57 -10.26 7.37 4.39
N SER A 58 -11.52 7.78 4.17
CA SER A 58 -12.19 7.63 2.88
C SER A 58 -11.59 8.50 1.77
N SER A 59 -11.06 9.68 2.10
CA SER A 59 -10.40 10.56 1.13
C SER A 59 -9.11 9.96 0.62
N ALA A 60 -8.33 9.37 1.52
CA ALA A 60 -7.11 8.64 1.18
C ALA A 60 -7.40 7.38 0.35
N LEU A 61 -8.43 6.60 0.71
CA LEU A 61 -8.87 5.47 -0.11
C LEU A 61 -9.31 5.90 -1.51
N GLY A 62 -10.07 6.99 -1.63
CA GLY A 62 -10.45 7.56 -2.92
C GLY A 62 -9.24 7.96 -3.76
N CYS A 63 -8.24 8.60 -3.15
CA CYS A 63 -6.97 8.92 -3.79
C CYS A 63 -6.24 7.66 -4.30
N LEU A 64 -6.17 6.60 -3.49
CA LEU A 64 -5.55 5.33 -3.85
C LEU A 64 -6.25 4.65 -5.03
N VAL A 65 -7.59 4.65 -5.05
CA VAL A 65 -8.36 4.07 -6.16
C VAL A 65 -8.12 4.84 -7.46
N VAL A 66 -8.11 6.17 -7.41
CA VAL A 66 -7.84 7.02 -8.57
C VAL A 66 -6.42 6.79 -9.10
N ALA A 67 -5.42 6.79 -8.21
CA ALA A 67 -4.03 6.52 -8.58
C ALA A 67 -3.87 5.12 -9.16
N HIS A 68 -4.41 4.08 -8.50
CA HIS A 68 -4.36 2.71 -8.99
C HIS A 68 -4.94 2.60 -10.41
N THR A 69 -6.11 3.19 -10.63
CA THR A 69 -6.75 3.20 -11.96
C THR A 69 -5.88 3.89 -13.00
N LYS A 70 -5.25 5.01 -12.64
CA LYS A 70 -4.36 5.77 -13.53
C LYS A 70 -3.11 4.97 -13.92
N PHE A 71 -2.43 4.37 -12.94
CA PHE A 71 -1.24 3.54 -13.18
C PHE A 71 -1.59 2.28 -13.99
N HIS A 72 -2.70 1.61 -13.64
CA HIS A 72 -3.16 0.42 -14.35
C HIS A 72 -3.50 0.69 -15.82
N LYS A 73 -4.18 1.81 -16.12
CA LYS A 73 -4.47 2.24 -17.50
C LYS A 73 -3.22 2.50 -18.33
N ALA A 74 -2.10 2.86 -17.69
CA ALA A 74 -0.82 3.03 -18.35
C ALA A 74 -0.02 1.71 -18.47
N GLY A 75 -0.64 0.55 -18.21
CA GLY A 75 0.01 -0.76 -18.22
C GLY A 75 0.92 -1.00 -17.00
N GLY A 76 0.88 -0.09 -16.03
CA GLY A 76 1.63 -0.16 -14.78
C GLY A 76 0.95 -0.97 -13.69
N VAL A 77 1.63 -1.08 -12.56
CA VAL A 77 1.15 -1.81 -11.38
C VAL A 77 1.56 -1.05 -10.12
N MET A 78 0.68 -1.09 -9.12
CA MET A 78 0.86 -0.38 -7.87
C MET A 78 0.60 -1.30 -6.66
N PRO A 79 1.48 -2.28 -6.40
CA PRO A 79 1.33 -3.16 -5.25
C PRO A 79 1.62 -2.43 -3.93
N MET A 80 1.06 -2.97 -2.84
CA MET A 80 1.20 -2.40 -1.51
C MET A 80 1.47 -3.45 -0.45
N PHE A 81 2.22 -3.09 0.60
CA PHE A 81 2.48 -3.94 1.76
C PHE A 81 2.46 -3.11 3.05
N GLY A 82 2.67 -3.75 4.21
CA GLY A 82 2.74 -3.05 5.49
C GLY A 82 1.37 -2.55 6.01
N LEU A 83 0.26 -3.01 5.43
CA LEU A 83 -1.07 -2.56 5.84
C LEU A 83 -1.38 -3.02 7.27
N ASN A 84 -1.71 -2.07 8.14
CA ASN A 84 -2.20 -2.40 9.47
C ASN A 84 -3.60 -3.06 9.41
N ARG A 85 -4.00 -3.71 10.51
CA ARG A 85 -5.28 -4.44 10.59
C ARG A 85 -6.49 -3.57 10.26
N ARG A 86 -6.52 -2.32 10.71
CA ARG A 86 -7.64 -1.40 10.48
C ARG A 86 -7.75 -1.05 9.00
N THR A 87 -6.63 -0.82 8.33
CA THR A 87 -6.58 -0.56 6.90
C THR A 87 -7.06 -1.79 6.11
N ILE A 88 -6.63 -3.00 6.48
CA ILE A 88 -7.11 -4.24 5.85
C ILE A 88 -8.62 -4.42 6.05
N GLU A 89 -9.13 -4.22 7.27
CA GLU A 89 -10.58 -4.29 7.55
C GLU A 89 -11.36 -3.29 6.68
N LEU A 90 -10.86 -2.05 6.53
CA LEU A 90 -11.44 -1.05 5.65
C LEU A 90 -11.46 -1.52 4.19
N LEU A 91 -10.36 -2.07 3.66
CA LEU A 91 -10.29 -2.58 2.30
C LEU A 91 -11.24 -3.77 2.06
N VAL A 92 -11.41 -4.65 3.05
CA VAL A 92 -12.32 -5.80 2.95
C VAL A 92 -13.78 -5.33 2.96
N ILE A 93 -14.17 -4.46 3.90
CA ILE A 93 -15.55 -3.94 4.00
C ILE A 93 -15.95 -3.18 2.73
N THR A 94 -15.01 -2.41 2.16
CA THR A 94 -15.23 -1.63 0.93
C THR A 94 -15.05 -2.45 -0.34
N LYS A 95 -14.73 -3.76 -0.24
CA LYS A 95 -14.40 -4.65 -1.37
C LYS A 95 -13.24 -4.16 -2.24
N LEU A 96 -12.40 -3.27 -1.72
CA LEU A 96 -11.21 -2.77 -2.41
C LEU A 96 -10.02 -3.72 -2.30
N ALA A 97 -10.07 -4.68 -1.37
CA ALA A 97 -9.04 -5.72 -1.25
C ALA A 97 -8.86 -6.56 -2.53
N THR A 98 -9.89 -6.67 -3.37
CA THR A 98 -9.80 -7.34 -4.68
C THR A 98 -9.32 -6.42 -5.81
N VAL A 99 -9.27 -5.11 -5.57
CA VAL A 99 -8.81 -4.10 -6.53
C VAL A 99 -7.31 -3.92 -6.41
N PHE A 100 -6.80 -3.86 -5.19
CA PHE A 100 -5.37 -3.64 -4.93
C PHE A 100 -4.59 -4.94 -4.92
N ARG A 101 -3.34 -4.89 -5.39
CA ARG A 101 -2.36 -5.96 -5.20
C ARG A 101 -1.70 -5.79 -3.85
N ILE A 102 -2.01 -6.68 -2.90
CA ILE A 102 -1.44 -6.66 -1.55
C ILE A 102 -0.35 -7.73 -1.45
N ALA A 103 0.75 -7.41 -0.78
CA ALA A 103 1.88 -8.30 -0.51
C ALA A 103 2.23 -8.33 0.98
N GLU A 104 2.92 -9.39 1.42
CA GLU A 104 3.38 -9.54 2.81
C GLU A 104 4.65 -8.75 3.10
N SER A 105 5.47 -8.47 2.08
CA SER A 105 6.79 -7.84 2.23
C SER A 105 7.16 -6.94 1.06
N GLU A 106 8.19 -6.13 1.25
CA GLU A 106 8.78 -5.31 0.19
C GLU A 106 9.21 -6.16 -1.01
N VAL A 107 9.94 -7.26 -0.76
CA VAL A 107 10.47 -8.13 -1.83
C VAL A 107 9.33 -8.72 -2.66
N GLU A 108 8.26 -9.17 -2.02
CA GLU A 108 7.09 -9.69 -2.72
C GLU A 108 6.35 -8.59 -3.49
N ALA A 109 6.20 -7.40 -2.90
CA ALA A 109 5.60 -6.26 -3.58
C ALA A 109 6.38 -5.84 -4.83
N VAL A 110 7.72 -5.81 -4.74
CA VAL A 110 8.61 -5.54 -5.88
C VAL A 110 8.48 -6.64 -6.93
N ASN A 111 8.42 -7.92 -6.53
CA ASN A 111 8.23 -9.02 -7.48
C ASN A 111 6.91 -8.93 -8.25
N LEU A 112 5.82 -8.45 -7.62
CA LEU A 112 4.54 -8.20 -8.29
C LEU A 112 4.60 -7.11 -9.38
N CYS A 113 5.70 -6.34 -9.46
CA CYS A 113 5.97 -5.40 -10.54
C CYS A 113 6.49 -6.06 -11.82
N PHE A 114 6.99 -7.29 -11.73
CA PHE A 114 7.59 -8.01 -12.85
C PHE A 114 6.74 -9.22 -13.24
N PRO A 115 6.23 -9.29 -14.48
CA PRO A 115 5.37 -10.40 -14.91
C PRO A 115 6.09 -11.75 -14.94
N ASP A 116 7.42 -11.76 -15.08
CA ASP A 116 8.24 -12.98 -15.18
C ASP A 116 8.71 -13.52 -13.82
N ARG A 117 8.30 -12.90 -12.70
CA ARG A 117 8.67 -13.34 -11.34
C ARG A 117 7.50 -14.04 -10.66
N ASP A 118 7.76 -15.22 -10.10
CA ASP A 118 6.77 -15.92 -9.27
C ASP A 118 6.49 -15.15 -7.98
N SER A 119 5.22 -14.88 -7.70
CA SER A 119 4.74 -14.30 -6.44
C SER A 119 3.57 -15.12 -5.90
N LYS A 120 3.54 -15.37 -4.59
CA LYS A 120 2.39 -16.01 -3.96
C LYS A 120 1.24 -14.99 -3.85
N PRO A 121 -0.03 -15.39 -4.03
CA PRO A 121 -1.15 -14.52 -3.72
C PRO A 121 -1.22 -14.27 -2.21
N PHE A 122 -1.42 -13.02 -1.79
CA PHE A 122 -1.62 -12.68 -0.37
C PHE A 122 -2.93 -13.28 0.15
N ASP A 123 -2.85 -14.12 1.19
CA ASP A 123 -4.00 -14.73 1.84
C ASP A 123 -4.48 -13.87 3.02
N ILE A 124 -5.52 -13.08 2.76
CA ILE A 124 -6.12 -12.17 3.76
C ILE A 124 -6.65 -12.95 4.98
N LEU A 125 -7.19 -14.16 4.79
CA LEU A 125 -7.76 -14.96 5.89
C LEU A 125 -6.64 -15.40 6.83
N ASN A 126 -5.58 -15.99 6.27
CA ASN A 126 -4.42 -16.43 7.04
C ASN A 126 -3.74 -15.25 7.77
N PHE A 127 -3.64 -14.10 7.11
CA PHE A 127 -3.11 -12.89 7.74
C PHE A 127 -3.91 -12.47 8.99
N VAL A 128 -5.25 -12.39 8.86
CA VAL A 128 -6.13 -12.00 9.97
C VAL A 128 -6.08 -13.01 11.12
N GLU A 129 -5.99 -14.30 10.81
CA GLU A 129 -5.86 -15.37 11.81
C GLU A 129 -4.52 -15.30 12.56
N THR A 130 -3.41 -15.13 11.83
CA THR A 130 -2.07 -14.99 12.41
C THR A 130 -1.98 -13.79 13.36
N GLN A 131 -2.58 -12.65 13.00
CA GLN A 131 -2.64 -11.46 13.85
C GLN A 131 -3.49 -11.67 15.12
N ARG A 132 -4.59 -12.43 15.02
CA ARG A 132 -5.40 -12.81 16.20
C ARG A 132 -4.61 -13.72 17.16
N ALA A 133 -3.81 -14.64 16.63
CA ALA A 133 -2.96 -15.52 17.43
C ALA A 133 -1.86 -14.74 18.17
N ARG A 134 -1.16 -13.81 17.49
CA ARG A 134 -0.15 -12.93 18.10
C ARG A 134 -0.72 -12.09 19.24
N LYS A 135 -1.95 -11.58 19.10
CA LYS A 135 -2.61 -10.77 20.15
C LYS A 135 -3.02 -11.59 21.39
N LYS A 136 -3.23 -12.91 21.26
CA LYS A 136 -3.55 -13.80 22.39
C LYS A 136 -2.30 -14.28 23.17
N GLY A 137 -1.11 -14.19 22.57
CA GLY A 137 0.16 -14.55 23.22
C GLY A 137 0.77 -13.45 24.10
N GLY A 138 0.21 -12.22 24.06
CA GLY A 138 0.74 -11.07 24.79
C GLY A 138 0.09 -10.77 26.15
N VAL A 139 -0.71 -11.69 26.70
CA VAL A 139 -1.29 -11.56 28.06
C VAL A 139 -0.81 -12.72 28.92
N ARG A 140 0.48 -12.69 29.25
CA ARG A 140 1.04 -13.34 30.44
C ARG A 140 2.21 -12.50 30.92
N GLU A 141 1.89 -11.52 31.75
CA GLU A 141 2.65 -11.10 32.94
C GLU A 141 1.71 -10.33 33.87
#